data_AF-A0A5E6S5W7-F1
#
_entry.id   AF-A0A5E6S5W7-F1
#
_cell.length_a   1.000
_cell.length_b   1.000
_cell.length_c   1.000
_cell.angle_alpha   90.00
_cell.angle_beta   90.00
_cell.angle_gamma   90.00
#
_symmetry.space_group_name_H-M   'P 1'
#
loop_
_entity.id
_entity.type
_entity.pdbx_description
1 polymer ?
#
loop_
_entity_poly.entity_id
_entity_poly.type
_entity_poly.pdbx_seq_one_letter_code
_entity_poly.pdbx_strand_id
1 'polypeptide(L)' 'MRVTISIDDAIYKAALEMADSGMHEEDLFQEALKVFIRTQAGKRLADLGGETPLAEDICRRRSEPD' A
#
# COMPACT_ATOMS: atom_id res chain seq x y z
N MET A 1 19.08 9.21 -1.96
CA MET A 1 19.84 7.98 -2.29
C MET A 1 19.62 7.70 -3.77
N ARG A 2 20.66 7.36 -4.55
CA ARG A 2 20.53 7.03 -5.98
C ARG A 2 20.66 5.52 -6.16
N VAL A 3 19.71 4.91 -6.87
CA VAL A 3 19.69 3.48 -7.17
C VAL A 3 19.43 3.30 -8.65
N THR A 4 20.10 2.34 -9.27
CA THR A 4 19.88 1.94 -10.66
C THR A 4 19.28 0.54 -10.67
N ILE A 5 18.16 0.36 -11.36
CA ILE A 5 17.42 -0.90 -11.46
C ILE A 5 17.15 -1.21 -12.93
N SER A 6 17.06 -2.49 -13.28
CA SER A 6 16.67 -2.95 -14.62
C SER A 6 15.24 -3.48 -14.58
N ILE A 7 14.40 -3.00 -15.49
CA ILE A 7 12.98 -3.33 -15.59
C ILE A 7 12.61 -3.64 -17.03
N ASP A 8 11.58 -4.46 -17.20
CA ASP A 8 11.01 -4.79 -18.50
C ASP A 8 10.31 -3.57 -19.12
N ASP A 9 10.70 -3.25 -20.35
CA ASP A 9 10.15 -2.12 -21.12
C ASP A 9 8.63 -2.23 -21.35
N ALA A 10 8.08 -3.44 -21.47
CA ALA A 10 6.64 -3.61 -21.67
C ALA A 10 5.86 -3.22 -20.43
N ILE A 11 6.36 -3.58 -19.25
CA ILE A 11 5.76 -3.19 -17.96
C ILE A 11 5.89 -1.67 -17.76
N TYR A 12 7.07 -1.12 -18.07
CA TYR A 12 7.32 0.30 -17.93
C TYR A 12 6.41 1.15 -18.84
N LYS A 13 6.24 0.75 -20.11
CA LYS A 13 5.32 1.39 -21.05
C LYS A 13 3.87 1.32 -20.59
N ALA A 14 3.42 0.15 -20.16
CA ALA A 14 2.05 0.00 -19.66
C ALA A 14 1.78 0.88 -18.44
N ALA A 15 2.77 1.03 -17.55
CA ALA A 15 2.66 1.92 -16.39
C ALA A 15 2.62 3.41 -16.80
N LEU A 16 3.40 3.80 -17.82
CA LEU A 16 3.38 5.15 -18.39
C LEU A 16 2.04 5.50 -19.06
N GLU A 17 1.42 4.55 -19.77
CA GLU A 17 0.10 4.76 -20.39
C GLU A 17 -1.01 5.00 -19.37
N MET A 18 -0.85 4.47 -18.16
CA MET A 18 -1.79 4.63 -17.05
C MET A 18 -1.46 5.83 -16.15
N ALA A 19 -0.31 6.46 -16.34
CA ALA A 19 0.12 7.57 -15.51
C ALA A 19 -0.65 8.85 -15.90
N ASP A 20 -1.10 9.60 -14.88
CA ASP A 20 -1.74 10.90 -15.10
C ASP A 20 -0.76 11.89 -15.75
N SER A 21 -1.29 12.82 -16.54
CA SER A 21 -0.53 13.79 -17.35
C SER A 21 0.42 14.73 -16.58
N GLY A 22 0.42 14.67 -15.24
CA GLY A 22 1.31 15.44 -14.37
C GLY A 22 2.35 14.60 -13.61
N MET A 23 2.39 13.28 -13.80
CA MET A 23 3.33 12.41 -13.10
C MET A 23 4.66 12.33 -13.85
N HIS A 24 5.76 12.63 -13.16
CA HIS A 24 7.10 12.44 -13.74
C HIS A 24 7.49 10.95 -13.69
N GLU A 25 8.26 10.49 -14.68
CA GLU A 25 8.78 9.11 -14.74
C GLU A 25 9.50 8.67 -13.45
N GLU A 26 10.16 9.61 -12.79
CA GLU A 26 10.89 9.39 -11.53
C GLU A 26 9.93 9.11 -10.35
N ASP A 27 8.73 9.67 -10.39
CA ASP A 27 7.73 9.53 -9.33
C ASP A 27 6.93 8.22 -9.47
N LEU A 28 6.78 7.72 -10.70
CA LEU A 28 6.09 6.46 -11.00
C LEU A 28 6.67 5.30 -10.18
N PHE A 29 8.00 5.25 -10.06
CA PHE A 29 8.69 4.23 -9.26
C PHE A 29 8.42 4.35 -7.77
N GLN A 30 8.45 5.58 -7.24
CA GLN A 30 8.17 5.80 -5.82
C GLN A 30 6.72 5.42 -5.50
N GLU A 31 5.79 5.77 -6.38
CA GLU A 31 4.38 5.48 -6.20
C GLU A 31 4.11 3.97 -6.27
N ALA A 32 4.73 3.26 -7.22
CA ALA A 32 4.67 1.80 -7.29
C ALA A 32 5.13 1.13 -5.97
N LEU A 33 6.22 1.63 -5.37
CA LEU A 33 6.71 1.13 -4.08
C LEU A 33 5.73 1.43 -2.93
N LYS A 34 5.13 2.62 -2.87
CA LYS A 34 4.11 2.93 -1.86
C LYS A 34 2.90 2.00 -1.97
N VAL A 35 2.43 1.76 -3.20
CA VAL A 35 1.30 0.84 -3.46
C VAL A 35 1.67 -0.59 -3.06
N PHE A 36 2.89 -1.04 -3.36
CA PHE A 36 3.38 -2.35 -2.92
C PHE A 36 3.39 -2.49 -1.40
N ILE A 37 3.94 -1.50 -0.68
CA ILE A 37 3.97 -1.50 0.79
C ILE A 37 2.55 -1.57 1.35
N ARG A 38 1.63 -0.75 0.83
CA ARG A 38 0.22 -0.76 1.25
C ARG A 38 -0.43 -2.12 1.04
N THR A 39 -0.20 -2.75 -0.12
CA THR A 39 -0.76 -4.06 -0.46
C THR A 39 -0.23 -5.16 0.45
N GLN A 40 1.08 -5.18 0.71
CA GLN A 40 1.69 -6.18 1.59
C GLN A 40 1.29 -5.98 3.05
N ALA A 41 1.15 -4.73 3.50
CA ALA A 41 0.62 -4.44 4.83
C ALA A 41 -0.82 -4.95 4.98
N GLY A 42 -1.67 -4.72 3.98
CA GLY A 42 -3.04 -5.23 3.95
C GLY A 42 -3.11 -6.75 4.01
N LYS A 43 -2.29 -7.46 3.21
CA LYS A 43 -2.21 -8.93 3.25
C LYS A 43 -1.78 -9.45 4.62
N ARG A 44 -0.72 -8.87 5.20
CA ARG A 44 -0.27 -9.24 6.55
C ARG A 44 -1.35 -9.03 7.61
N LEU A 45 -2.10 -7.93 7.54
CA LEU A 45 -3.21 -7.69 8.45
C LEU A 45 -4.36 -8.68 8.26
N ALA A 46 -4.65 -9.06 7.00
CA ALA A 46 -5.66 -10.07 6.70
C ALA A 46 -5.25 -11.45 7.24
N ASP A 47 -3.98 -11.83 7.09
CA ASP A 47 -3.44 -13.08 7.62
C ASP A 47 -3.52 -13.13 9.16
N LEU A 48 -3.21 -12.01 9.83
CA LEU A 48 -3.38 -11.87 11.29
C LEU A 48 -4.86 -11.85 11.73
N GLY A 49 -5.78 -11.53 10.81
CA GLY A 49 -7.21 -11.42 11.07
C GLY A 49 -7.82 -12.76 11.45
N GLY A 50 -7.97 -13.01 12.74
CA GLY A 50 -8.52 -14.27 13.29
C GLY A 50 -7.50 -15.16 13.98
N GLU A 51 -6.23 -14.76 14.03
CA GLU A 51 -5.20 -15.47 14.80
C GLU A 51 -5.32 -15.25 16.32
N THR A 52 -6.15 -14.29 16.75
CA THR A 52 -6.40 -13.98 18.17
C THR A 52 -7.88 -14.15 18.56
N PRO A 53 -8.46 -15.37 18.46
CA PRO A 53 -9.87 -15.62 18.78
C PRO A 53 -10.21 -15.47 20.27
N LEU A 54 -9.19 -15.48 21.14
CA LEU A 54 -9.31 -15.29 22.59
C LEU A 54 -8.92 -13.88 23.05
N ALA A 55 -8.78 -12.92 22.13
CA ALA A 55 -8.53 -11.53 22.50
C ALA A 55 -9.66 -11.00 23.40
N GLU A 56 -9.31 -10.34 24.50
CA GLU A 56 -10.29 -9.69 25.37
C GLU A 56 -11.07 -8.62 24.59
N ASP A 57 -12.39 -8.60 24.78
CA ASP A 57 -13.26 -7.64 24.10
C ASP A 57 -12.91 -6.20 24.53
N ILE A 58 -12.78 -5.30 23.56
CA ILE A 58 -12.41 -3.90 23.84
C ILE A 58 -13.67 -3.15 24.29
N CYS A 59 -13.65 -2.60 25.51
CA CYS A 59 -14.74 -1.77 26.03
C CYS A 59 -15.12 -0.67 25.04
N ARG A 60 -16.36 -0.72 24.54
CA ARG A 60 -16.90 0.32 23.66
C ARG A 60 -17.01 1.63 24.44
N ARG A 61 -16.31 2.67 23.99
CA ARG A 61 -16.46 4.02 24.54
C ARG A 61 -17.81 4.58 24.09
N ARG A 62 -18.77 4.70 25.01
CA ARG A 62 -19.98 5.50 24.77
C ARG A 62 -19.59 6.97 24.82
N SER A 63 -20.12 7.77 23.90
CA SER A 63 -20.11 9.22 24.01
C SER A 63 -20.76 9.60 25.35
N GLU A 64 -20.13 10.52 26.09
CA GLU A 64 -20.77 11.09 27.27
C GLU A 64 -22.03 11.86 26.82
N PRO A 65 -23.14 11.76 27.57
CA PRO A 65 -24.33 12.55 27.28
C PRO A 65 -24.03 14.04 27.52
N ASP A 66 -24.42 14.88 26.57
CA ASP A 66 -24.34 16.36 26.67
C ASP A 66 -25.17 16.90 27.85
#